data_AF-G0PHY9-F1
#
_entry.id   AF-G0PHY9-F1
#
_cell.length_a   1.000
_cell.length_b   1.000
_cell.length_c   1.000
_cell.angle_alpha   90.00
_cell.angle_beta   90.00
_cell.angle_gamma   90.00
#
_symmetry.space_group_name_H-M   'P 1'
#
loop_
_entity.id
_entity.type
_entity.pdbx_description
1 polymer ?
#
loop_
_entity_poly.entity_id
_entity_poly.type
_entity_poly.pdbx_seq_one_letter_code
_entity_poly.pdbx_strand_id
1 'polypeptide(L)'
;MKHLVGSLSVSYVNYKSLKFLAGLETIETDNLGVNIALNPMMTEVGLTNLTTVTAPRLLIGSNPNMKTLNIPNLKNIAPSTVVNMVMNVGILKSPNLCITTEEMERFLEKTGPGNTTIVVKYCDPIPGGNVCTSPQYGCTRIFGEILIGRESEWKLEMFKTVEYIFGNLQIYEANLTSFDFLPNLKYIANQDTLNPVLLVEGNSELVTVTFPKIQTFAPYLAVGREMTININPQSPTFCVTTDEMEQILNKSAPGNITVQGKYCDPIPGQNICTSPQNGCTKVLGNVLIGVEPEWKLEMLKSVEYIFGGLHIYEANLKSFDFLPNLKYIANLESLFPIGLGQFKW
;
A
#
# COMPACT_ATOMS: atom_id res chain seq x y z
N MET A 1 2.38 33.24 14.40
CA MET A 1 1.74 32.87 13.12
C MET A 1 0.91 31.62 13.37
N LYS A 2 -0.37 31.61 12.99
CA LYS A 2 -1.29 30.46 13.17
C LYS A 2 -1.55 29.68 11.88
N HIS A 3 -1.60 30.37 10.75
CA HIS A 3 -1.88 29.78 9.45
C HIS A 3 -0.75 30.16 8.50
N LEU A 4 -0.22 29.15 7.80
CA LEU A 4 0.74 29.34 6.71
C LEU A 4 0.06 28.98 5.40
N VAL A 5 -0.13 29.97 4.54
CA VAL A 5 -0.46 29.78 3.12
C VAL A 5 0.84 29.88 2.34
N GLY A 6 1.31 28.75 1.82
CA GLY A 6 2.61 28.61 1.18
C GLY A 6 3.39 27.40 1.69
N SER A 7 4.47 27.06 0.97
CA SER A 7 5.32 25.93 1.32
C SER A 7 6.19 26.22 2.55
N LEU A 8 6.43 25.21 3.38
CA LEU A 8 7.37 25.28 4.50
C LEU A 8 8.61 24.46 4.15
N SER A 9 9.75 25.13 3.93
CA SER A 9 11.02 24.46 3.69
C SER A 9 12.04 24.83 4.76
N VAL A 10 12.59 23.83 5.46
CA VAL A 10 13.63 23.99 6.47
C VAL A 10 14.75 23.01 6.16
N SER A 11 15.88 23.55 5.70
CA SER A 11 17.04 22.75 5.33
C SER A 11 18.36 23.43 5.67
N TYR A 12 19.37 22.62 6.00
CA TYR A 12 20.72 23.08 6.31
C TYR A 12 20.78 24.08 7.48
N VAL A 13 19.89 23.95 8.47
CA VAL A 13 19.88 24.81 9.66
C VAL A 13 20.35 24.09 10.92
N ASN A 14 20.80 24.87 11.91
CA ASN A 14 21.30 24.40 13.20
C ASN A 14 20.24 24.44 14.33
N TYR A 15 18.97 24.62 13.99
CA TYR A 15 17.90 24.60 14.99
C TYR A 15 17.67 23.19 15.52
N LYS A 16 17.42 23.09 16.84
CA LYS A 16 17.03 21.83 17.49
C LYS A 16 15.57 21.45 17.22
N SER A 17 14.71 22.45 16.97
CA SER A 17 13.28 22.26 16.68
C SER A 17 12.70 23.48 15.95
N LEU A 18 11.48 23.31 15.42
CA LEU A 18 10.64 24.40 14.90
C LEU A 18 9.69 24.97 15.97
N LYS A 19 10.01 24.85 17.27
CA LYS A 19 9.16 25.38 18.35
C LYS A 19 8.95 26.90 18.30
N PHE A 20 9.80 27.63 17.57
CA PHE A 20 9.54 29.05 17.27
C PHE A 20 8.29 29.24 16.38
N LEU A 21 7.79 28.18 15.74
CA LEU A 21 6.50 28.07 15.06
C LEU A 21 5.50 27.19 15.84
N ALA A 22 5.65 26.97 17.14
CA ALA A 22 4.75 26.11 17.92
C ALA A 22 3.28 26.57 17.89
N GLY A 23 3.02 27.85 17.62
CA GLY A 23 1.69 28.41 17.44
C GLY A 23 1.06 28.15 16.06
N LEU A 24 1.78 27.51 15.13
CA LEU A 24 1.28 27.17 13.80
C LEU A 24 0.26 26.02 13.90
N GLU A 25 -0.94 26.25 13.39
CA GLU A 25 -2.09 25.36 13.46
C GLU A 25 -2.38 24.70 12.10
N THR A 26 -2.15 25.42 10.99
CA THR A 26 -2.39 24.92 9.64
C THR A 26 -1.29 25.30 8.63
N ILE A 27 -1.04 24.41 7.68
CA ILE A 27 -0.21 24.67 6.48
C ILE A 27 -1.02 24.29 5.24
N GLU A 28 -1.13 25.21 4.28
CA GLU A 28 -1.84 25.01 3.03
C GLU A 28 -0.98 25.46 1.84
N THR A 29 -0.77 24.58 0.86
CA THR A 29 0.07 24.87 -0.29
C THR A 29 -0.21 23.93 -1.46
N ASP A 30 -0.23 24.46 -2.68
CA ASP A 30 -0.30 23.68 -3.92
C ASP A 30 1.08 23.43 -4.55
N ASN A 31 2.13 24.03 -3.97
CA ASN A 31 3.51 23.98 -4.47
C ASN A 31 4.36 22.90 -3.75
N LEU A 32 5.64 23.12 -3.46
CA LEU A 32 6.62 22.14 -2.95
C LEU A 32 6.23 21.37 -1.68
N GLY A 33 5.21 21.82 -0.93
CA GLY A 33 4.68 21.16 0.25
C GLY A 33 5.41 21.55 1.53
N VAL A 34 5.53 20.59 2.45
CA VAL A 34 6.31 20.72 3.69
C VAL A 34 7.57 19.88 3.56
N ASN A 35 8.75 20.50 3.69
CA ASN A 35 10.04 19.84 3.61
C ASN A 35 10.92 20.24 4.81
N ILE A 36 11.22 19.28 5.68
CA ILE A 36 12.09 19.46 6.85
C ILE A 36 13.21 18.44 6.78
N ALA A 37 14.32 18.83 6.16
CA ALA A 37 15.37 17.88 5.84
C ALA A 37 16.77 18.46 5.95
N LEU A 38 17.76 17.59 6.16
CA LEU A 38 19.20 17.96 6.17
C LEU A 38 19.54 18.93 7.30
N ASN A 39 18.94 18.73 8.48
CA ASN A 39 19.17 19.56 9.67
C ASN A 39 19.92 18.75 10.74
N PRO A 40 21.27 18.82 10.81
CA PRO A 40 22.07 17.94 11.65
C PRO A 40 21.82 18.13 13.15
N MET A 41 21.41 19.32 13.59
CA MET A 41 21.17 19.63 14.99
C MET A 41 19.71 19.39 15.43
N MET A 42 18.81 19.09 14.49
CA MET A 42 17.39 18.95 14.77
C MET A 42 17.13 17.66 15.54
N THR A 43 16.52 17.78 16.72
CA THR A 43 16.16 16.65 17.59
C THR A 43 14.69 16.28 17.50
N GLU A 44 13.84 17.22 17.07
CA GLU A 44 12.40 17.06 16.88
C GLU A 44 11.86 18.10 15.88
N VAL A 45 10.69 17.87 15.27
CA VAL A 45 10.02 18.93 14.49
C VAL A 45 9.37 19.95 15.43
N GLY A 46 8.54 19.53 16.38
CA GLY A 46 8.04 20.40 17.45
C GLY A 46 6.96 21.40 17.04
N LEU A 47 6.21 21.13 15.96
CA LEU A 47 5.03 21.89 15.57
C LEU A 47 3.81 21.39 16.36
N THR A 48 3.81 21.65 17.67
CA THR A 48 2.90 21.00 18.61
C THR A 48 1.43 21.35 18.42
N ASN A 49 1.10 22.54 17.91
CA ASN A 49 -0.29 22.95 17.66
C ASN A 49 -0.74 22.65 16.22
N LEU A 50 0.11 22.08 15.37
CA LEU A 50 -0.23 21.79 13.98
C LEU A 50 -1.32 20.73 13.95
N THR A 51 -2.47 21.06 13.36
CA THR A 51 -3.63 20.17 13.25
C THR A 51 -3.87 19.69 11.83
N THR A 52 -3.51 20.51 10.84
CA THR A 52 -3.85 20.27 9.43
C THR A 52 -2.70 20.63 8.51
N VAL A 53 -2.39 19.73 7.57
CA VAL A 53 -1.52 19.97 6.42
C VAL A 53 -2.28 19.62 5.16
N THR A 54 -2.50 20.61 4.31
CA THR A 54 -3.07 20.47 2.97
C THR A 54 -1.96 20.75 1.96
N ALA A 55 -1.34 19.71 1.42
CA ALA A 55 -0.15 19.83 0.58
C ALA A 55 0.02 18.62 -0.34
N PRO A 56 0.71 18.75 -1.49
CA PRO A 56 1.06 17.59 -2.30
C PRO A 56 2.09 16.67 -1.60
N ARG A 57 2.86 17.20 -0.64
CA ARG A 57 3.91 16.46 0.07
C ARG A 57 4.16 16.93 1.50
N LEU A 58 4.40 15.98 2.40
CA LEU A 58 5.04 16.15 3.71
C LEU A 58 6.32 15.29 3.75
N LEU A 59 7.48 15.94 3.72
CA LEU A 59 8.79 15.28 3.80
C LEU A 59 9.52 15.70 5.08
N ILE A 60 9.92 14.73 5.87
CA ILE A 60 10.80 14.91 7.02
C ILE A 60 11.92 13.89 6.90
N GLY A 61 13.17 14.31 6.75
CA GLY A 61 14.22 13.31 6.70
C GLY A 61 15.64 13.79 6.56
N SER A 62 16.58 12.86 6.66
CA SER A 62 18.01 13.20 6.71
C SER A 62 18.34 14.15 7.87
N ASN A 63 17.66 13.97 9.01
CA ASN A 63 17.88 14.73 10.24
C ASN A 63 18.52 13.77 11.27
N PRO A 64 19.86 13.62 11.28
CA PRO A 64 20.53 12.49 11.93
C PRO A 64 20.33 12.40 13.46
N ASN A 65 20.12 13.55 14.12
CA ASN A 65 19.91 13.63 15.56
C ASN A 65 18.42 13.67 15.97
N MET A 66 17.51 13.56 15.00
CA MET A 66 16.07 13.56 15.27
C MET A 66 15.67 12.28 15.99
N LYS A 67 14.85 12.42 17.05
CA LYS A 67 14.38 11.31 17.89
C LYS A 67 12.86 11.12 17.87
N THR A 68 12.12 12.18 17.60
CA THR A 68 10.66 12.18 17.55
C THR A 68 10.17 13.21 16.55
N LEU A 69 8.99 13.01 15.95
CA LEU A 69 8.33 14.05 15.16
C LEU A 69 7.83 15.18 16.07
N ASN A 70 7.22 14.85 17.22
CA ASN A 70 6.57 15.80 18.13
C ASN A 70 5.57 16.74 17.41
N ILE A 71 4.62 16.12 16.70
CA ILE A 71 3.47 16.76 16.04
C ILE A 71 2.14 16.15 16.52
N PRO A 72 1.91 16.08 17.85
CA PRO A 72 0.87 15.25 18.45
C PRO A 72 -0.54 15.56 17.94
N ASN A 73 -0.82 16.83 17.62
CA ASN A 73 -2.14 17.31 17.24
C ASN A 73 -2.47 17.21 15.74
N LEU A 74 -1.54 16.77 14.90
CA LEU A 74 -1.77 16.70 13.45
C LEU A 74 -2.85 15.67 13.15
N LYS A 75 -4.07 16.03 12.78
CA LYS A 75 -5.16 15.07 12.52
C LYS A 75 -5.48 14.93 11.04
N ASN A 76 -5.27 16.01 10.30
CA ASN A 76 -5.68 16.12 8.92
C ASN A 76 -4.46 16.29 8.03
N ILE A 77 -4.33 15.38 7.09
CA ILE A 77 -3.28 15.30 6.08
C ILE A 77 -4.08 15.09 4.81
N ALA A 78 -4.06 16.07 3.92
CA ALA A 78 -4.88 16.06 2.72
C ALA A 78 -4.07 16.54 1.53
N PRO A 79 -4.34 16.00 0.33
CA PRO A 79 -3.75 16.57 -0.86
C PRO A 79 -4.22 18.02 -1.06
N SER A 80 -3.43 18.78 -1.79
CA SER A 80 -3.87 20.07 -2.30
C SER A 80 -5.17 19.92 -3.10
N THR A 81 -6.10 20.85 -2.88
CA THR A 81 -7.43 20.88 -3.52
C THR A 81 -7.38 21.26 -4.99
N VAL A 82 -6.25 21.79 -5.47
CA VAL A 82 -6.11 22.34 -6.83
C VAL A 82 -5.52 21.32 -7.81
N VAL A 83 -4.65 20.42 -7.35
CA VAL A 83 -3.86 19.55 -8.24
C VAL A 83 -4.38 18.12 -8.41
N ASN A 84 -5.49 17.71 -7.76
CA ASN A 84 -5.97 16.30 -7.75
C ASN A 84 -4.85 15.27 -7.50
N MET A 85 -3.76 15.68 -6.84
CA MET A 85 -2.65 14.80 -6.50
C MET A 85 -3.00 14.01 -5.24
N VAL A 86 -2.32 12.90 -5.00
CA VAL A 86 -2.40 12.21 -3.70
C VAL A 86 -1.33 12.80 -2.79
N MET A 87 -1.63 12.97 -1.51
CA MET A 87 -0.65 13.48 -0.55
C MET A 87 0.45 12.45 -0.32
N ASN A 88 1.70 12.84 -0.56
CA ASN A 88 2.87 12.01 -0.32
C ASN A 88 3.48 12.30 1.04
N VAL A 89 3.57 11.30 1.91
CA VAL A 89 4.24 11.39 3.21
C VAL A 89 5.57 10.64 3.15
N GLY A 90 6.66 11.32 3.50
CA GLY A 90 8.01 10.75 3.53
C GLY A 90 8.69 11.01 4.87
N ILE A 91 9.00 9.97 5.66
CA ILE A 91 9.79 10.07 6.89
C ILE A 91 11.07 9.25 6.74
N LEU A 92 12.20 9.90 6.44
CA LEU A 92 13.37 9.22 5.85
C LEU A 92 14.68 9.47 6.62
N LYS A 93 15.60 8.50 6.59
CA LYS A 93 17.04 8.71 6.91
C LYS A 93 17.31 9.47 8.23
N SER A 94 16.66 9.07 9.32
CA SER A 94 16.91 9.61 10.66
C SER A 94 17.10 8.44 11.64
N PRO A 95 18.34 8.00 11.90
CA PRO A 95 18.64 6.70 12.52
C PRO A 95 18.11 6.56 13.95
N ASN A 96 18.00 7.68 14.67
CA ASN A 96 17.51 7.71 16.05
C ASN A 96 16.01 8.03 16.17
N LEU A 97 15.36 8.34 15.05
CA LEU A 97 13.92 8.58 15.00
C LEU A 97 13.21 7.23 15.02
N CYS A 98 12.15 7.15 15.81
CA CYS A 98 11.18 6.08 15.70
C CYS A 98 9.79 6.65 15.42
N ILE A 99 8.92 5.85 14.80
CA ILE A 99 7.52 6.18 14.51
C ILE A 99 6.61 5.38 15.44
N THR A 100 5.62 6.00 16.08
CA THR A 100 4.64 5.21 16.86
C THR A 100 3.61 4.55 15.94
N THR A 101 2.89 3.56 16.46
CA THR A 101 1.76 2.93 15.75
C THR A 101 0.68 3.95 15.44
N GLU A 102 0.36 4.86 16.36
CA GLU A 102 -0.65 5.90 16.16
C GLU A 102 -0.24 6.92 15.08
N GLU A 103 1.04 7.27 15.02
CA GLU A 103 1.56 8.13 13.95
C GLU A 103 1.48 7.42 12.59
N MET A 104 1.85 6.14 12.53
CA MET A 104 1.73 5.33 11.32
C MET A 104 0.27 5.20 10.85
N GLU A 105 -0.66 4.86 11.75
CA GLU A 105 -2.11 4.76 11.46
C GLU A 105 -2.62 6.03 10.81
N ARG A 106 -2.31 7.17 11.41
CA ARG A 106 -2.71 8.48 10.93
C ARG A 106 -2.18 8.76 9.52
N PHE A 107 -0.96 8.35 9.20
CA PHE A 107 -0.43 8.50 7.84
C PHE A 107 -1.11 7.53 6.88
N LEU A 108 -1.30 6.27 7.25
CA LEU A 108 -1.94 5.26 6.42
C LEU A 108 -3.40 5.59 6.11
N GLU A 109 -4.18 6.03 7.10
CA GLU A 109 -5.60 6.39 6.93
C GLU A 109 -5.83 7.62 6.05
N LYS A 110 -4.81 8.46 5.90
CA LYS A 110 -4.90 9.73 5.16
C LYS A 110 -4.15 9.70 3.83
N THR A 111 -3.47 8.60 3.52
CA THR A 111 -2.74 8.43 2.27
C THR A 111 -3.26 7.22 1.50
N GLY A 112 -3.24 7.31 0.17
CA GLY A 112 -3.54 6.14 -0.66
C GLY A 112 -2.38 5.13 -0.67
N PRO A 113 -2.62 3.88 -1.11
CA PRO A 113 -1.57 2.88 -1.32
C PRO A 113 -0.37 3.46 -2.08
N GLY A 114 0.84 3.21 -1.57
CA GLY A 114 2.10 3.71 -2.14
C GLY A 114 2.46 5.18 -1.87
N ASN A 115 1.62 5.96 -1.20
CA ASN A 115 1.89 7.39 -0.95
C ASN A 115 2.50 7.68 0.43
N THR A 116 2.73 6.65 1.24
CA THR A 116 3.46 6.75 2.52
C THR A 116 4.78 5.99 2.41
N THR A 117 5.88 6.70 2.62
CA THR A 117 7.26 6.19 2.60
C THR A 117 7.90 6.48 3.96
N ILE A 118 7.84 5.54 4.89
CA ILE A 118 8.40 5.71 6.24
C ILE A 118 9.55 4.72 6.41
N VAL A 119 10.76 5.27 6.51
CA VAL A 119 12.05 4.54 6.53
C VAL A 119 12.75 4.76 7.87
N VAL A 120 11.97 4.70 8.95
CA VAL A 120 12.43 4.78 10.33
C VAL A 120 11.77 3.66 11.12
N LYS A 121 12.44 3.14 12.15
CA LYS A 121 11.93 2.03 12.96
C LYS A 121 10.64 2.41 13.70
N TYR A 122 9.82 1.44 14.05
CA TYR A 122 8.79 1.66 15.06
C TYR A 122 9.41 1.99 16.42
N CYS A 123 8.72 2.82 17.20
CA CYS A 123 9.00 2.95 18.62
C CYS A 123 8.55 1.65 19.33
N ASP A 124 9.20 1.32 20.45
CA ASP A 124 8.76 0.19 21.25
C ASP A 124 7.29 0.39 21.65
N PRO A 125 6.39 -0.55 21.33
CA PRO A 125 4.99 -0.41 21.66
C PRO A 125 4.84 -0.40 23.19
N ILE A 126 3.92 0.41 23.70
CA ILE A 126 3.52 0.35 25.10
C ILE A 126 2.30 -0.57 25.15
N PRO A 127 2.44 -1.85 25.57
CA PRO A 127 1.32 -2.78 25.56
C PRO A 127 0.24 -2.30 26.53
N GLY A 128 -1.02 -2.30 26.08
CA GLY A 128 -2.14 -1.82 26.88
C GLY A 128 -3.35 -1.44 26.03
N GLY A 129 -4.55 -1.67 26.56
CA GLY A 129 -5.78 -1.46 25.82
C GLY A 129 -5.89 -2.39 24.62
N ASN A 130 -5.95 -1.83 23.41
CA ASN A 130 -6.21 -2.56 22.17
C ASN A 130 -4.94 -2.87 21.35
N VAL A 131 -3.75 -2.55 21.87
CA VAL A 131 -2.44 -2.81 21.24
C VAL A 131 -1.77 -4.02 21.90
N CYS A 132 -1.44 -5.02 21.09
CA CYS A 132 -0.91 -6.31 21.53
C CYS A 132 0.36 -6.66 20.78
N THR A 133 1.32 -7.29 21.45
CA THR A 133 2.55 -7.82 20.81
C THR A 133 2.42 -9.28 20.36
N SER A 134 1.24 -9.86 20.55
CA SER A 134 0.84 -11.21 20.10
C SER A 134 -0.68 -11.24 19.90
N PRO A 135 -1.21 -12.18 19.09
CA PRO A 135 -2.65 -12.34 18.93
C PRO A 135 -3.36 -12.66 20.25
N GLN A 136 -4.34 -11.85 20.64
CA GLN A 136 -5.19 -12.08 21.82
C GLN A 136 -6.61 -11.56 21.56
N TYR A 137 -7.59 -12.04 22.33
CA TYR A 137 -8.97 -11.58 22.20
C TYR A 137 -9.10 -10.08 22.50
N GLY A 138 -9.79 -9.35 21.62
CA GLY A 138 -10.07 -7.92 21.79
C GLY A 138 -8.96 -6.99 21.29
N CYS A 139 -7.82 -7.53 20.86
CA CYS A 139 -6.78 -6.74 20.20
C CYS A 139 -7.32 -6.16 18.89
N THR A 140 -7.11 -4.85 18.67
CA THR A 140 -7.40 -4.23 17.37
C THR A 140 -6.11 -3.94 16.60
N ARG A 141 -4.96 -3.93 17.28
CA ARG A 141 -3.63 -3.68 16.72
C ARG A 141 -2.69 -4.77 17.20
N ILE A 142 -2.03 -5.44 16.27
CA ILE A 142 -0.97 -6.40 16.58
C ILE A 142 0.35 -5.81 16.11
N PHE A 143 1.33 -5.77 17.01
CA PHE A 143 2.70 -5.36 16.73
C PHE A 143 3.60 -6.59 16.65
N GLY A 144 4.25 -6.77 15.50
CA GLY A 144 5.11 -7.91 15.24
C GLY A 144 4.59 -8.84 14.15
N GLU A 145 5.36 -9.90 13.94
CA GLU A 145 5.08 -10.94 12.95
C GLU A 145 3.95 -11.85 13.40
N ILE A 146 3.03 -12.14 12.47
CA ILE A 146 1.96 -13.12 12.67
C ILE A 146 2.25 -14.32 11.78
N LEU A 147 2.36 -15.48 12.42
CA LEU A 147 2.63 -16.76 11.79
C LEU A 147 1.49 -17.73 12.10
N ILE A 148 0.78 -18.17 11.06
CA ILE A 148 -0.36 -19.10 11.15
C ILE A 148 -0.02 -20.36 10.34
N GLY A 149 -0.01 -21.51 10.99
CA GLY A 149 0.16 -22.82 10.34
C GLY A 149 -0.58 -23.94 11.05
N ARG A 150 -0.25 -25.21 10.74
CA ARG A 150 -0.93 -26.39 11.30
C ARG A 150 -0.95 -26.43 12.83
N GLU A 151 0.16 -26.02 13.43
CA GLU A 151 0.38 -26.03 14.88
C GLU A 151 0.41 -24.61 15.45
N SER A 152 -0.32 -23.68 14.81
CA SER A 152 -0.46 -22.32 15.32
C SER A 152 -0.93 -22.34 16.78
N GLU A 153 -0.18 -21.67 17.67
CA GLU A 153 -0.58 -21.46 19.06
C GLU A 153 -1.84 -20.58 19.17
N TRP A 154 -2.18 -19.88 18.09
CA TRP A 154 -3.27 -18.91 18.01
C TRP A 154 -4.56 -19.54 17.51
N LYS A 155 -5.65 -19.21 18.19
CA LYS A 155 -7.01 -19.49 17.71
C LYS A 155 -7.44 -18.39 16.75
N LEU A 156 -8.06 -18.77 15.63
CA LEU A 156 -8.50 -17.82 14.58
C LEU A 156 -9.46 -16.76 15.12
N GLU A 157 -10.23 -17.06 16.17
CA GLU A 157 -11.15 -16.12 16.81
C GLU A 157 -10.45 -14.93 17.45
N MET A 158 -9.16 -15.04 17.80
CA MET A 158 -8.37 -13.94 18.35
C MET A 158 -8.19 -12.79 17.35
N PHE A 159 -8.31 -13.08 16.05
CA PHE A 159 -8.11 -12.11 14.99
C PHE A 159 -9.38 -11.35 14.59
N LYS A 160 -10.55 -11.72 15.13
CA LYS A 160 -11.85 -11.16 14.74
C LYS A 160 -11.93 -9.63 14.89
N THR A 161 -11.24 -9.05 15.86
CA THR A 161 -11.22 -7.61 16.14
C THR A 161 -10.02 -6.88 15.54
N VAL A 162 -9.07 -7.60 14.96
CA VAL A 162 -7.82 -7.03 14.47
C VAL A 162 -8.09 -6.14 13.25
N GLU A 163 -7.64 -4.90 13.32
CA GLU A 163 -7.74 -3.90 12.26
C GLU A 163 -6.38 -3.56 11.63
N TYR A 164 -5.31 -3.62 12.43
CA TYR A 164 -3.95 -3.29 12.02
C TYR A 164 -2.97 -4.39 12.42
N ILE A 165 -2.08 -4.74 11.50
CA ILE A 165 -0.89 -5.55 11.74
C ILE A 165 0.34 -4.67 11.45
N PHE A 166 1.10 -4.30 12.47
CA PHE A 166 2.38 -3.60 12.34
C PHE A 166 3.51 -4.63 12.27
N GLY A 167 3.61 -5.27 11.10
CA GLY A 167 4.47 -6.41 10.84
C GLY A 167 4.05 -7.09 9.54
N ASN A 168 4.36 -8.37 9.42
CA ASN A 168 3.98 -9.23 8.31
C ASN A 168 2.91 -10.25 8.73
N LEU A 169 2.20 -10.78 7.74
CA LEU A 169 1.26 -11.90 7.90
C LEU A 169 1.76 -13.09 7.07
N GLN A 170 2.15 -14.15 7.76
CA GLN A 170 2.60 -15.39 7.15
C GLN A 170 1.62 -16.52 7.47
N ILE A 171 1.12 -17.19 6.43
CA ILE A 171 0.15 -18.28 6.53
C ILE A 171 0.70 -19.48 5.76
N TYR A 172 1.15 -20.51 6.46
CA TYR A 172 1.86 -21.64 5.87
C TYR A 172 1.24 -22.97 6.30
N GLU A 173 0.92 -23.83 5.34
CA GLU A 173 0.35 -25.17 5.56
C GLU A 173 -0.88 -25.21 6.49
N ALA A 174 -1.60 -24.10 6.67
CA ALA A 174 -2.70 -23.99 7.59
C ALA A 174 -3.97 -24.69 7.06
N ASN A 175 -4.78 -25.20 7.98
CA ASN A 175 -6.08 -25.80 7.67
C ASN A 175 -7.15 -24.70 7.53
N LEU A 176 -7.01 -23.87 6.50
CA LEU A 176 -7.88 -22.73 6.22
C LEU A 176 -8.48 -22.84 4.82
N THR A 177 -9.75 -22.50 4.70
CA THR A 177 -10.44 -22.40 3.39
C THR A 177 -10.55 -20.96 2.89
N SER A 178 -10.48 -19.97 3.78
CA SER A 178 -10.56 -18.54 3.47
C SER A 178 -9.86 -17.67 4.54
N PHE A 179 -9.77 -16.36 4.28
CA PHE A 179 -9.28 -15.35 5.23
C PHE A 179 -10.39 -14.65 6.03
N ASP A 180 -11.58 -15.25 6.11
CA ASP A 180 -12.73 -14.66 6.82
C ASP A 180 -12.54 -14.52 8.33
N PHE A 181 -11.49 -15.15 8.89
CA PHE A 181 -11.09 -14.96 10.28
C PHE A 181 -10.51 -13.55 10.57
N LEU A 182 -10.23 -12.76 9.52
CA LEU A 182 -9.77 -11.36 9.57
C LEU A 182 -10.84 -10.40 9.03
N PRO A 183 -12.08 -10.39 9.58
CA PRO A 183 -13.19 -9.64 8.99
C PRO A 183 -13.04 -8.11 9.12
N ASN A 184 -12.14 -7.66 9.99
CA ASN A 184 -11.91 -6.24 10.29
C ASN A 184 -10.52 -5.74 9.86
N LEU A 185 -9.68 -6.59 9.28
CA LEU A 185 -8.32 -6.20 8.92
C LEU A 185 -8.35 -5.15 7.80
N LYS A 186 -7.75 -3.99 8.09
CA LYS A 186 -7.66 -2.84 7.19
C LYS A 186 -6.23 -2.60 6.70
N TYR A 187 -5.24 -2.88 7.53
CA TYR A 187 -3.85 -2.52 7.25
C TYR A 187 -2.88 -3.64 7.65
N ILE A 188 -1.95 -3.96 6.75
CA ILE A 188 -0.72 -4.69 7.07
C ILE A 188 0.45 -3.77 6.74
N ALA A 189 1.16 -3.33 7.77
CA ALA A 189 2.19 -2.30 7.71
C ALA A 189 3.54 -2.89 8.13
N ASN A 190 4.25 -3.49 7.17
CA ASN A 190 5.50 -4.18 7.42
C ASN A 190 6.70 -3.24 7.34
N GLN A 191 7.55 -3.22 8.37
CA GLN A 191 8.86 -2.54 8.35
C GLN A 191 10.06 -3.44 8.09
N ASP A 192 9.85 -4.75 8.13
CA ASP A 192 10.85 -5.72 7.75
C ASP A 192 11.04 -5.70 6.23
N THR A 193 12.29 -5.67 5.83
CA THR A 193 12.71 -5.68 4.43
C THR A 193 13.05 -7.07 3.91
N LEU A 194 13.15 -8.05 4.80
CA LEU A 194 13.54 -9.43 4.48
C LEU A 194 12.31 -10.27 4.18
N ASN A 195 11.22 -10.04 4.91
CA ASN A 195 10.02 -10.84 4.80
C ASN A 195 8.93 -10.13 3.96
N PRO A 196 8.16 -10.89 3.15
CA PRO A 196 6.97 -10.37 2.47
C PRO A 196 5.98 -9.73 3.46
N VAL A 197 5.22 -8.73 3.02
CA VAL A 197 4.11 -8.18 3.84
C VAL A 197 3.02 -9.22 4.04
N LEU A 198 2.80 -10.06 3.01
CA LEU A 198 1.89 -11.18 3.02
C LEU A 198 2.59 -12.38 2.35
N LEU A 199 2.69 -13.49 3.08
CA LEU A 199 3.14 -14.78 2.58
C LEU A 199 2.06 -15.82 2.83
N VAL A 200 1.63 -16.51 1.79
CA VAL A 200 0.65 -17.60 1.85
C VAL A 200 1.26 -18.80 1.12
N GLU A 201 1.53 -19.89 1.83
CA GLU A 201 2.28 -21.02 1.26
C GLU A 201 1.73 -22.38 1.69
N GLY A 202 1.53 -23.32 0.76
CA GLY A 202 1.22 -24.73 1.09
C GLY A 202 -0.13 -25.01 1.79
N ASN A 203 -1.05 -24.02 1.81
CA ASN A 203 -2.40 -24.18 2.36
C ASN A 203 -3.31 -24.99 1.40
N SER A 204 -3.30 -26.32 1.51
CA SER A 204 -3.97 -27.25 0.59
C SER A 204 -5.50 -27.11 0.50
N GLU A 205 -6.13 -26.58 1.53
CA GLU A 205 -7.59 -26.40 1.61
C GLU A 205 -8.04 -24.99 1.21
N LEU A 206 -7.10 -24.07 0.93
CA LEU A 206 -7.42 -22.66 0.68
C LEU A 206 -8.14 -22.50 -0.66
N VAL A 207 -9.33 -21.92 -0.63
CA VAL A 207 -10.17 -21.70 -1.83
C VAL A 207 -10.09 -20.26 -2.33
N THR A 208 -9.95 -19.29 -1.41
CA THR A 208 -10.06 -17.84 -1.68
C THR A 208 -9.16 -17.04 -0.75
N VAL A 209 -8.73 -15.85 -1.19
CA VAL A 209 -7.83 -14.93 -0.46
C VAL A 209 -8.45 -13.54 -0.29
N THR A 210 -9.77 -13.49 -0.10
CA THR A 210 -10.50 -12.23 0.07
C THR A 210 -10.24 -11.60 1.45
N PHE A 211 -9.91 -10.30 1.47
CA PHE A 211 -9.92 -9.50 2.70
C PHE A 211 -11.10 -8.52 2.70
N PRO A 212 -12.10 -8.68 3.58
CA PRO A 212 -13.34 -7.90 3.50
C PRO A 212 -13.18 -6.38 3.63
N LYS A 213 -12.17 -5.91 4.39
CA LYS A 213 -12.00 -4.49 4.73
C LYS A 213 -10.60 -3.93 4.44
N ILE A 214 -9.76 -4.66 3.70
CA ILE A 214 -8.39 -4.20 3.46
C ILE A 214 -8.38 -2.86 2.73
N GLN A 215 -7.63 -1.91 3.29
CA GLN A 215 -7.44 -0.57 2.75
C GLN A 215 -6.07 -0.44 2.12
N THR A 216 -5.03 -1.01 2.72
CA THR A 216 -3.72 -1.07 2.10
C THR A 216 -2.83 -2.18 2.65
N PHE A 217 -2.02 -2.74 1.75
CA PHE A 217 -0.78 -3.45 2.08
C PHE A 217 0.33 -2.39 2.00
N ALA A 218 0.78 -1.93 3.16
CA ALA A 218 1.73 -0.84 3.28
C ALA A 218 3.13 -1.38 3.56
N PRO A 219 4.08 -1.20 2.64
CA PRO A 219 5.46 -1.55 2.88
C PRO A 219 6.18 -0.41 3.60
N TYR A 220 7.28 -0.81 4.20
CA TYR A 220 8.46 0.00 4.33
C TYR A 220 9.17 0.10 2.98
N LEU A 221 9.16 1.29 2.41
CA LEU A 221 9.88 1.61 1.18
C LEU A 221 11.30 2.08 1.54
N ALA A 222 12.17 1.15 1.95
CA ALA A 222 13.60 1.43 1.88
C ALA A 222 13.99 1.70 0.43
N VAL A 223 14.88 2.66 0.21
CA VAL A 223 15.46 2.91 -1.11
C VAL A 223 16.07 1.60 -1.62
N GLY A 224 15.51 1.03 -2.68
CA GLY A 224 15.97 -0.20 -3.32
C GLY A 224 15.33 -1.51 -2.85
N ARG A 225 14.26 -1.48 -2.04
CA ARG A 225 13.47 -2.68 -1.73
C ARG A 225 11.99 -2.43 -1.92
N GLU A 226 11.38 -3.32 -2.70
CA GLU A 226 9.98 -3.31 -3.04
C GLU A 226 9.17 -4.16 -2.06
N MET A 227 7.91 -3.79 -1.85
CA MET A 227 6.97 -4.66 -1.14
C MET A 227 6.94 -6.04 -1.79
N THR A 228 6.79 -7.11 -1.01
CA THR A 228 6.53 -8.43 -1.58
C THR A 228 5.22 -9.00 -1.03
N ILE A 229 4.32 -9.42 -1.93
CA ILE A 229 3.18 -10.28 -1.63
C ILE A 229 3.40 -11.59 -2.37
N ASN A 230 3.39 -12.71 -1.66
CA ASN A 230 3.52 -14.03 -2.26
C ASN A 230 2.35 -14.92 -1.84
N ILE A 231 1.59 -15.41 -2.82
CA ILE A 231 0.44 -16.28 -2.61
C ILE A 231 0.65 -17.56 -3.42
N ASN A 232 0.98 -18.65 -2.76
CA ASN A 232 1.16 -19.99 -3.33
C ASN A 232 0.52 -21.06 -2.42
N PRO A 233 -0.81 -21.17 -2.42
CA PRO A 233 -1.49 -22.08 -1.50
C PRO A 233 -1.29 -23.56 -1.83
N GLN A 234 -0.89 -23.94 -3.05
CA GLN A 234 -0.82 -25.35 -3.47
C GLN A 234 -2.15 -26.13 -3.35
N SER A 235 -3.28 -25.42 -3.32
CA SER A 235 -4.61 -26.05 -3.32
C SER A 235 -5.12 -26.26 -4.75
N PRO A 236 -5.65 -27.44 -5.11
CA PRO A 236 -6.18 -27.71 -6.45
C PRO A 236 -7.48 -26.97 -6.76
N THR A 237 -8.20 -26.52 -5.73
CA THR A 237 -9.46 -25.77 -5.85
C THR A 237 -9.25 -24.26 -5.76
N PHE A 238 -8.04 -23.81 -5.41
CA PHE A 238 -7.72 -22.39 -5.37
C PHE A 238 -7.85 -21.76 -6.75
N CYS A 239 -8.62 -20.69 -6.81
CA CYS A 239 -8.62 -19.76 -7.92
C CYS A 239 -8.74 -18.34 -7.38
N VAL A 240 -8.32 -17.37 -8.18
CA VAL A 240 -8.39 -15.95 -7.83
C VAL A 240 -9.47 -15.32 -8.70
N THR A 241 -10.45 -14.69 -8.09
CA THR A 241 -11.42 -13.88 -8.84
C THR A 241 -10.77 -12.60 -9.33
N THR A 242 -11.32 -11.98 -10.38
CA THR A 242 -10.83 -10.68 -10.85
C THR A 242 -10.95 -9.59 -9.79
N ASP A 243 -11.95 -9.68 -8.91
CA ASP A 243 -12.18 -8.70 -7.84
C ASP A 243 -11.16 -8.87 -6.70
N GLU A 244 -10.76 -10.11 -6.37
CA GLU A 244 -9.66 -10.37 -5.44
C GLU A 244 -8.32 -9.85 -5.98
N MET A 245 -8.02 -10.14 -7.25
CA MET A 245 -6.80 -9.62 -7.88
C MET A 245 -6.81 -8.09 -7.94
N GLU A 246 -7.94 -7.48 -8.30
CA GLU A 246 -8.09 -6.02 -8.29
C GLU A 246 -7.88 -5.45 -6.87
N GLN A 247 -8.43 -6.10 -5.85
CA GLN A 247 -8.20 -5.72 -4.45
C GLN A 247 -6.71 -5.77 -4.11
N ILE A 248 -6.01 -6.86 -4.45
CA ILE A 248 -4.57 -6.99 -4.22
C ILE A 248 -3.81 -5.87 -4.94
N LEU A 249 -4.05 -5.64 -6.23
CA LEU A 249 -3.33 -4.66 -7.06
C LEU A 249 -3.56 -3.22 -6.60
N ASN A 250 -4.81 -2.84 -6.35
CA ASN A 250 -5.18 -1.46 -6.02
C ASN A 250 -4.87 -1.10 -4.57
N LYS A 251 -4.88 -2.08 -3.66
CA LYS A 251 -4.60 -1.86 -2.24
C LYS A 251 -3.12 -2.07 -1.92
N SER A 252 -2.33 -2.53 -2.87
CA SER A 252 -0.90 -2.67 -2.71
C SER A 252 -0.16 -1.38 -3.03
N ALA A 253 0.83 -1.04 -2.21
CA ALA A 253 1.87 -0.14 -2.67
C ALA A 253 2.68 -0.79 -3.83
N PRO A 254 3.44 0.00 -4.61
CA PRO A 254 4.32 -0.57 -5.63
C PRO A 254 5.29 -1.62 -5.05
N GLY A 255 5.37 -2.77 -5.70
CA GLY A 255 6.34 -3.82 -5.41
C GLY A 255 6.12 -5.12 -6.20
N ASN A 256 6.68 -6.22 -5.69
CA ASN A 256 6.58 -7.54 -6.28
C ASN A 256 5.36 -8.27 -5.74
N ILE A 257 4.41 -8.58 -6.63
CA ILE A 257 3.25 -9.40 -6.30
C ILE A 257 3.33 -10.68 -7.11
N THR A 258 3.39 -11.81 -6.42
CA THR A 258 3.41 -13.14 -7.02
C THR A 258 2.22 -13.91 -6.49
N VAL A 259 1.40 -14.41 -7.42
CA VAL A 259 0.25 -15.26 -7.09
C VAL A 259 0.31 -16.49 -7.98
N GLN A 260 0.40 -17.67 -7.39
CA GLN A 260 0.35 -18.96 -8.07
C GLN A 260 -1.06 -19.52 -7.99
N GLY A 261 -1.68 -19.70 -9.15
CA GLY A 261 -3.05 -20.19 -9.26
C GLY A 261 -3.59 -19.93 -10.66
N LYS A 262 -4.92 -19.95 -10.75
CA LYS A 262 -5.66 -19.63 -11.97
C LYS A 262 -6.75 -18.61 -11.65
N TYR A 263 -7.24 -17.90 -12.65
CA TYR A 263 -8.44 -17.10 -12.45
C TYR A 263 -9.67 -18.01 -12.31
N CYS A 264 -10.60 -17.60 -11.46
CA CYS A 264 -11.91 -18.24 -11.37
C CYS A 264 -12.75 -17.93 -12.62
N ASP A 265 -13.72 -18.79 -12.94
CA ASP A 265 -14.69 -18.51 -14.00
C ASP A 265 -15.54 -17.28 -13.64
N PRO A 266 -15.81 -16.36 -14.58
CA PRO A 266 -16.65 -15.19 -14.32
C PRO A 266 -18.06 -15.57 -13.91
N ILE A 267 -18.62 -14.81 -12.95
CA ILE A 267 -20.02 -14.97 -12.56
C ILE A 267 -20.90 -14.21 -13.59
N PRO A 268 -22.01 -14.79 -14.07
CA PRO A 268 -22.93 -14.10 -14.98
C PRO A 268 -23.38 -12.74 -14.42
N GLY A 269 -23.20 -11.67 -15.20
CA GLY A 269 -23.57 -10.30 -14.83
C GLY A 269 -22.40 -9.43 -14.34
N GLN A 270 -21.19 -9.96 -14.19
CA GLN A 270 -19.99 -9.13 -14.01
C GLN A 270 -19.62 -8.43 -15.33
N ASN A 271 -19.17 -7.17 -15.25
CA ASN A 271 -18.67 -6.41 -16.40
C ASN A 271 -17.23 -6.85 -16.75
N ILE A 272 -17.07 -8.11 -17.13
CA ILE A 272 -15.79 -8.73 -17.50
C ILE A 272 -15.98 -9.34 -18.88
N CYS A 273 -15.07 -9.04 -19.79
CA CYS A 273 -15.09 -9.59 -21.14
C CYS A 273 -13.99 -10.63 -21.29
N THR A 274 -14.24 -11.65 -22.08
CA THR A 274 -13.20 -12.63 -22.47
C THR A 274 -12.34 -12.14 -23.62
N SER A 275 -12.69 -10.99 -24.22
CA SER A 275 -11.93 -10.31 -25.26
C SER A 275 -12.26 -8.81 -25.27
N PRO A 276 -11.37 -7.95 -25.81
CA PRO A 276 -11.62 -6.51 -25.94
C PRO A 276 -12.88 -6.22 -26.76
N GLN A 277 -13.76 -5.38 -26.21
CA GLN A 277 -14.96 -4.88 -26.88
C GLN A 277 -15.34 -3.50 -26.32
N ASN A 278 -16.14 -2.73 -27.06
CA ASN A 278 -16.53 -1.38 -26.64
C ASN A 278 -17.20 -1.38 -25.26
N GLY A 279 -16.73 -0.50 -24.37
CA GLY A 279 -17.26 -0.36 -23.00
C GLY A 279 -16.73 -1.40 -22.02
N CYS A 280 -15.87 -2.31 -22.48
CA CYS A 280 -15.21 -3.27 -21.60
C CYS A 280 -14.10 -2.59 -20.80
N THR A 281 -14.19 -2.66 -19.47
CA THR A 281 -13.14 -2.13 -18.57
C THR A 281 -12.23 -3.21 -18.01
N LYS A 282 -12.68 -4.48 -17.99
CA LYS A 282 -11.95 -5.63 -17.48
C LYS A 282 -11.93 -6.75 -18.50
N VAL A 283 -10.75 -7.19 -18.91
CA VAL A 283 -10.57 -8.35 -19.80
C VAL A 283 -10.00 -9.52 -19.02
N LEU A 284 -10.67 -10.67 -19.06
CA LEU A 284 -10.16 -11.95 -18.56
C LEU A 284 -9.65 -12.79 -19.72
N GLY A 285 -8.34 -12.99 -19.79
CA GLY A 285 -7.67 -13.68 -20.88
C GLY A 285 -6.58 -12.83 -21.53
N ASN A 286 -5.84 -13.46 -22.44
CA ASN A 286 -4.74 -12.82 -23.15
C ASN A 286 -5.26 -11.86 -24.23
N VAL A 287 -4.72 -10.65 -24.25
CA VAL A 287 -4.94 -9.66 -25.32
C VAL A 287 -3.79 -9.77 -26.31
N LEU A 288 -4.13 -9.98 -27.58
CA LEU A 288 -3.18 -10.16 -28.67
C LEU A 288 -3.26 -8.95 -29.61
N ILE A 289 -2.13 -8.29 -29.87
CA ILE A 289 -2.03 -7.16 -30.80
C ILE A 289 -1.04 -7.54 -31.90
N GLY A 290 -1.56 -7.65 -33.12
CA GLY A 290 -0.83 -8.05 -34.32
C GLY A 290 -0.83 -6.98 -35.41
N VAL A 291 -0.68 -7.43 -36.66
CA VAL A 291 -1.04 -6.66 -37.87
C VAL A 291 -2.56 -6.55 -37.96
N GLU A 292 -3.16 -5.77 -37.06
CA GLU A 292 -4.61 -5.64 -36.93
C GLU A 292 -5.10 -4.25 -37.39
N PRO A 293 -6.36 -4.14 -37.85
CA PRO A 293 -6.96 -2.86 -38.21
C PRO A 293 -7.17 -1.97 -36.96
N GLU A 294 -6.98 -0.65 -37.12
CA GLU A 294 -7.02 0.35 -36.03
C GLU A 294 -8.28 0.26 -35.14
N TRP A 295 -9.43 -0.20 -35.67
CA TRP A 295 -10.67 -0.31 -34.90
C TRP A 295 -10.60 -1.29 -33.72
N LYS A 296 -9.68 -2.28 -33.73
CA LYS A 296 -9.46 -3.17 -32.58
C LYS A 296 -8.70 -2.47 -31.46
N LEU A 297 -7.79 -1.55 -31.80
CA LEU A 297 -7.08 -0.72 -30.82
C LEU A 297 -8.02 0.27 -30.13
N GLU A 298 -9.04 0.78 -30.84
CA GLU A 298 -10.07 1.63 -30.24
C GLU A 298 -10.85 0.93 -29.12
N MET A 299 -11.09 -0.39 -29.23
CA MET A 299 -11.78 -1.17 -28.19
C MET A 299 -10.95 -1.29 -26.89
N LEU A 300 -9.64 -1.09 -26.97
CA LEU A 300 -8.74 -1.10 -25.82
C LEU A 300 -8.77 0.21 -25.04
N LYS A 301 -9.36 1.28 -25.58
CA LYS A 301 -9.38 2.58 -24.91
C LYS A 301 -10.12 2.58 -23.58
N SER A 302 -11.14 1.73 -23.42
CA SER A 302 -11.87 1.60 -22.15
C SER A 302 -11.25 0.60 -21.18
N VAL A 303 -10.28 -0.21 -21.61
CA VAL A 303 -9.72 -1.29 -20.80
C VAL A 303 -8.84 -0.72 -19.69
N GLU A 304 -9.18 -1.04 -18.44
CA GLU A 304 -8.42 -0.67 -17.25
C GLU A 304 -7.60 -1.84 -16.70
N TYR A 305 -8.11 -3.07 -16.84
CA TYR A 305 -7.47 -4.27 -16.32
C TYR A 305 -7.42 -5.38 -17.38
N ILE A 306 -6.26 -6.01 -17.50
CA ILE A 306 -6.07 -7.26 -18.26
C ILE A 306 -5.67 -8.35 -17.27
N PHE A 307 -6.57 -9.27 -16.98
CA PHE A 307 -6.33 -10.47 -16.18
C PHE A 307 -5.85 -11.60 -17.11
N GLY A 308 -4.59 -11.48 -17.52
CA GLY A 308 -3.94 -12.28 -18.54
C GLY A 308 -2.67 -11.57 -19.02
N GLY A 309 -2.16 -11.95 -20.18
CA GLY A 309 -1.04 -11.30 -20.85
C GLY A 309 -1.47 -10.30 -21.93
N LEU A 310 -0.70 -9.24 -22.11
CA LEU A 310 -0.75 -8.38 -23.30
C LEU A 310 0.42 -8.76 -24.21
N HIS A 311 0.13 -9.35 -25.36
CA HIS A 311 1.14 -9.79 -26.32
C HIS A 311 1.08 -8.94 -27.57
N ILE A 312 2.21 -8.34 -27.93
CA ILE A 312 2.33 -7.52 -29.13
C ILE A 312 3.35 -8.17 -30.04
N TYR A 313 2.94 -8.54 -31.25
CA TYR A 313 3.78 -9.22 -32.23
C TYR A 313 3.56 -8.62 -33.61
N GLU A 314 4.63 -8.36 -34.35
CA GLU A 314 4.56 -7.87 -35.74
C GLU A 314 3.69 -6.60 -35.96
N ALA A 315 3.37 -5.86 -34.89
CA ALA A 315 2.49 -4.70 -34.94
C ALA A 315 3.27 -3.43 -35.33
N ASN A 316 2.74 -2.65 -36.27
CA ASN A 316 3.32 -1.35 -36.65
C ASN A 316 2.79 -0.23 -35.74
N LEU A 317 3.08 -0.31 -34.44
CA LEU A 317 2.64 0.67 -33.45
C LEU A 317 3.63 1.82 -33.32
N LYS A 318 3.11 3.06 -33.29
CA LYS A 318 3.93 4.26 -33.04
C LYS A 318 3.95 4.66 -31.57
N SER A 319 2.92 4.31 -30.81
CA SER A 319 2.74 4.61 -29.39
C SER A 319 1.76 3.62 -28.75
N PHE A 320 1.62 3.71 -27.43
CA PHE A 320 0.65 2.96 -26.64
C PHE A 320 -0.61 3.77 -26.30
N ASP A 321 -0.87 4.86 -27.03
CA ASP A 321 -2.01 5.77 -26.77
C ASP A 321 -3.38 5.10 -26.94
N PHE A 322 -3.41 3.86 -27.44
CA PHE A 322 -4.59 3.00 -27.49
C PHE A 322 -4.95 2.34 -26.15
N LEU A 323 -4.10 2.47 -25.13
CA LEU A 323 -4.32 2.01 -23.75
C LEU A 323 -4.32 3.18 -22.73
N PRO A 324 -5.06 4.27 -22.97
CA PRO A 324 -5.00 5.47 -22.14
C PRO A 324 -5.47 5.24 -20.70
N ASN A 325 -6.30 4.22 -20.47
CA ASN A 325 -6.90 3.90 -19.17
C ASN A 325 -6.30 2.64 -18.52
N LEU A 326 -5.36 1.96 -19.17
CA LEU A 326 -4.82 0.70 -18.66
C LEU A 326 -4.05 0.94 -17.36
N LYS A 327 -4.50 0.30 -16.27
CA LYS A 327 -3.90 0.40 -14.94
C LYS A 327 -3.00 -0.77 -14.63
N TYR A 328 -3.45 -2.00 -14.94
CA TYR A 328 -2.73 -3.22 -14.58
C TYR A 328 -2.87 -4.32 -15.64
N ILE A 329 -1.79 -5.08 -15.81
CA ILE A 329 -1.76 -6.37 -16.51
C ILE A 329 -1.37 -7.41 -15.47
N ALA A 330 -2.25 -8.37 -15.20
CA ALA A 330 -2.07 -9.36 -14.16
C ALA A 330 -2.14 -10.78 -14.74
N ASN A 331 -0.96 -11.35 -15.00
CA ASN A 331 -0.82 -12.69 -15.55
C ASN A 331 -0.49 -13.70 -14.43
N LEU A 332 -1.31 -14.74 -14.28
CA LEU A 332 -1.10 -15.86 -13.35
C LEU A 332 -0.39 -17.06 -13.99
N GLU A 333 -0.31 -17.12 -15.33
CA GLU A 333 0.24 -18.25 -16.09
C GLU A 333 1.77 -18.19 -16.25
N SER A 334 2.40 -17.07 -15.88
CA SER A 334 3.85 -16.90 -16.02
C SER A 334 4.56 -17.07 -14.67
N LEU A 335 5.71 -17.76 -14.68
CA LEU A 335 6.63 -17.86 -13.52
C LEU A 335 7.31 -16.52 -13.16
N PHE A 336 6.96 -15.43 -13.86
CA PHE A 336 7.48 -14.09 -13.61
C PHE A 336 6.53 -13.31 -12.69
N PRO A 337 7.04 -12.39 -11.85
CA PRO A 337 6.20 -11.55 -11.01
C PRO A 337 5.14 -10.83 -11.85
N ILE A 338 3.95 -10.62 -11.27
CA ILE A 338 2.91 -9.81 -11.90
C ILE A 338 3.50 -8.42 -12.12
N GLY A 339 3.72 -8.06 -13.39
CA GLY A 339 4.32 -6.79 -13.75
C GLY A 339 3.44 -5.64 -13.30
N LEU A 340 3.76 -5.04 -12.15
CA LEU A 340 3.16 -3.78 -11.69
C LEU A 340 3.67 -2.62 -12.53
N GLY A 341 3.22 -2.54 -13.78
CA GLY A 341 3.23 -1.27 -14.49
C GLY A 341 2.00 -0.49 -14.10
N GLN A 342 2.08 0.43 -13.13
CA GLN A 342 1.19 1.59 -13.21
C GLN A 342 1.66 2.36 -14.45
N PHE A 343 1.02 2.11 -15.59
CA PHE A 343 1.28 2.83 -16.81
C PHE A 343 0.73 4.25 -16.65
N LYS A 344 1.59 5.18 -16.20
CA LYS A 344 1.33 6.62 -16.38
C LYS A 344 1.97 7.01 -17.71
N TRP A 345 1.12 7.18 -18.73
CA TRP A 345 1.50 7.73 -20.03
C TRP A 345 1.79 9.23 -19.93
#